data_AF-A0A1M4TR22-F1
#
_entry.id   AF-A0A1M4TR22-F1
#
_cell.length_a   1.000
_cell.length_b   1.000
_cell.length_c   1.000
_cell.angle_alpha   90.00
_cell.angle_beta   90.00
_cell.angle_gamma   90.00
#
_symmetry.space_group_name_H-M   'P 1'
#
loop_
_entity.id
_entity.type
_entity.pdbx_description
1 polymer ?
#
loop_
_entity_poly.entity_id
_entity_poly.type
_entity_poly.pdbx_seq_one_letter_code
_entity_poly.pdbx_strand_id
1 'polypeptide(L)'
;MAYQAKRSKKFTEDFELVNEEGRVEKTIHVELDADDVVRRINEKYIELMNTRNEIVDIKTDIESNKAMEDAFEKLGRATVNLFEAVFGTEDTGIIVDFYENRYLEMTKEVTPFITKVVIPRLREIAAENKRAVLESYNRKESKGLSGRKK
;
A
#
# COMPACT_ATOMS: atom_id res chain seq x y z
N MET A 1 -13.16 24.53 -31.04
CA MET A 1 -12.95 23.08 -30.77
C MET A 1 -12.65 22.92 -29.28
N ALA A 2 -13.38 22.08 -28.56
CA ALA A 2 -13.19 21.89 -27.12
C ALA A 2 -12.08 20.87 -26.85
N TYR A 3 -11.20 21.17 -25.91
CA TYR A 3 -10.17 20.24 -25.44
C TYR A 3 -10.80 19.13 -24.60
N GLN A 4 -10.58 17.87 -24.95
CA GLN A 4 -11.05 16.72 -24.18
C GLN A 4 -9.90 16.10 -23.41
N ALA A 5 -9.95 16.21 -22.08
CA ALA A 5 -9.06 15.46 -21.18
C ALA A 5 -9.69 14.08 -20.87
N LYS A 6 -8.86 13.03 -20.81
CA LYS A 6 -9.28 11.68 -20.42
C LYS A 6 -8.81 11.39 -18.99
N ARG A 7 -9.66 10.76 -18.18
CA ARG A 7 -9.32 10.31 -16.82
C ARG A 7 -8.39 9.09 -16.91
N SER A 8 -7.40 9.01 -16.02
CA SER A 8 -6.53 7.84 -15.88
C SER A 8 -7.34 6.61 -15.44
N LYS A 9 -6.85 5.43 -15.81
CA LYS A 9 -7.44 4.16 -15.41
C LYS A 9 -7.24 3.98 -13.90
N LYS A 10 -8.33 3.78 -13.17
CA LYS A 10 -8.26 3.34 -11.77
C LYS A 10 -7.88 1.86 -11.75
N PHE A 11 -6.92 1.50 -10.90
CA PHE A 11 -6.57 0.12 -10.63
C PHE A 11 -7.13 -0.23 -9.26
N THR A 12 -7.84 -1.35 -9.20
CA THR A 12 -8.49 -1.82 -7.99
C THR A 12 -8.08 -3.27 -7.77
N GLU A 13 -7.68 -3.60 -6.55
CA GLU A 13 -7.37 -4.97 -6.15
C GLU A 13 -8.31 -5.39 -5.02
N ASP A 14 -8.80 -6.63 -5.07
CA ASP A 14 -9.74 -7.13 -4.08
C ASP A 14 -8.97 -7.80 -2.93
N PHE A 15 -9.34 -7.44 -1.71
CA PHE A 15 -8.81 -8.02 -0.49
C PHE A 15 -9.94 -8.69 0.29
N GLU A 16 -9.91 -10.02 0.38
CA GLU A 16 -10.95 -10.82 1.04
C GLU A 16 -10.51 -11.23 2.44
N LEU A 17 -11.32 -10.88 3.45
CA LEU A 17 -11.19 -11.36 4.81
C LEU A 17 -11.95 -12.68 4.94
N VAL A 18 -11.20 -13.75 5.21
CA VAL A 18 -11.72 -15.12 5.31
C VAL A 18 -11.67 -15.57 6.76
N ASN A 19 -12.78 -16.06 7.28
CA ASN A 19 -12.86 -16.57 8.65
C ASN A 19 -12.29 -17.99 8.77
N GLU A 20 -12.23 -18.51 9.99
CA GLU A 20 -11.69 -19.85 10.29
C GLU A 20 -12.42 -20.99 9.56
N GLU A 21 -13.68 -20.78 9.16
CA GLU A 21 -14.47 -21.75 8.39
C GLU A 21 -14.21 -21.68 6.87
N GLY A 22 -13.32 -20.79 6.42
CA GLY A 22 -13.00 -20.60 5.01
C GLY A 22 -14.05 -19.78 4.25
N ARG A 23 -14.94 -19.05 4.94
CA ARG A 23 -15.92 -18.16 4.32
C ARG A 23 -15.40 -16.73 4.26
N VAL A 24 -15.63 -16.07 3.11
CA VAL A 24 -15.36 -14.64 2.95
C VAL A 24 -16.39 -13.86 3.78
N GLU A 25 -15.96 -13.21 4.84
CA GLU A 25 -16.81 -12.32 5.63
C GLU A 25 -16.88 -10.92 5.03
N LYS A 26 -15.80 -10.48 4.37
CA LYS A 26 -15.75 -9.14 3.79
C LYS A 26 -14.78 -9.06 2.62
N THR A 27 -15.17 -8.31 1.60
CA THR A 27 -14.31 -7.96 0.47
C THR A 27 -14.07 -6.46 0.49
N ILE A 28 -12.80 -6.05 0.47
CA ILE A 28 -12.35 -4.67 0.47
C ILE A 28 -11.75 -4.38 -0.90
N HIS A 29 -12.21 -3.30 -1.55
CA HIS A 29 -11.74 -2.90 -2.88
C HIS A 29 -10.66 -1.83 -2.75
N VAL A 30 -9.39 -2.23 -2.88
CA VAL A 30 -8.24 -1.35 -2.68
C VAL A 30 -7.97 -0.56 -3.96
N GLU A 31 -8.27 0.74 -3.96
CA GLU A 31 -7.90 1.64 -5.06
C GLU A 31 -6.40 1.99 -5.01
N LEU A 32 -5.66 1.59 -6.04
CA LEU A 32 -4.23 1.85 -6.19
C LEU A 32 -3.98 3.11 -7.02
N ASP A 33 -3.73 4.23 -6.36
CA ASP A 33 -3.29 5.49 -7.00
C ASP A 33 -1.77 5.65 -6.89
N ALA A 34 -1.07 5.65 -8.03
CA ALA A 34 0.36 5.35 -8.09
C ALA A 34 1.30 6.48 -7.66
N ASP A 35 0.86 7.74 -7.67
CA ASP A 35 1.81 8.86 -7.57
C ASP A 35 2.14 9.25 -6.11
N ASP A 36 1.19 9.15 -5.17
CA ASP A 36 1.41 9.50 -3.75
C ASP A 36 1.49 8.28 -2.81
N VAL A 37 0.87 7.17 -3.18
CA VAL A 37 0.69 6.03 -2.28
C VAL A 37 1.98 5.20 -2.16
N VAL A 38 2.77 5.08 -3.22
CA VAL A 38 4.01 4.29 -3.24
C VAL A 38 5.07 4.78 -2.26
N ARG A 39 5.27 6.11 -2.21
CA ARG A 39 6.31 6.69 -1.36
C ARG A 39 5.94 6.55 0.12
N ARG A 40 4.67 6.84 0.46
CA ARG A 40 4.13 6.69 1.82
C ARG A 40 4.15 5.24 2.29
N ILE A 41 3.83 4.27 1.42
CA ILE A 41 3.86 2.85 1.78
C ILE A 41 5.29 2.38 2.07
N ASN A 42 6.27 2.73 1.22
CA ASN A 42 7.65 2.28 1.44
C ASN A 42 8.24 2.84 2.75
N GLU A 43 8.00 4.11 3.07
CA GLU A 43 8.45 4.72 4.33
C GLU A 43 7.82 4.01 5.55
N LYS A 44 6.50 3.82 5.54
CA LYS A 44 5.77 3.15 6.62
C LYS A 44 6.13 1.65 6.74
N TYR A 45 6.44 0.99 5.64
CA TYR A 45 6.87 -0.41 5.63
C TYR A 45 8.25 -0.59 6.25
N ILE A 46 9.20 0.30 5.95
CA ILE A 46 10.54 0.29 6.56
C ILE A 46 10.42 0.52 8.07
N GLU A 47 9.56 1.46 8.49
CA GLU A 47 9.27 1.71 9.91
C GLU A 47 8.74 0.45 10.61
N LEU A 48 7.73 -0.22 10.03
CA LEU A 48 7.19 -1.46 10.58
C LEU A 48 8.23 -2.58 10.68
N MET A 49 9.10 -2.73 9.68
CA MET A 49 10.17 -3.75 9.71
C MET A 49 11.25 -3.44 10.75
N ASN A 50 11.59 -2.16 10.95
CA ASN A 50 12.52 -1.75 12.00
C ASN A 50 11.93 -2.02 13.40
N THR A 51 10.68 -1.62 13.65
CA THR A 51 9.98 -1.89 14.92
C THR A 51 9.86 -3.40 15.19
N ARG A 52 9.60 -4.19 14.15
CA ARG A 52 9.56 -5.65 14.28
C ARG A 52 10.91 -6.24 14.67
N ASN A 53 12.01 -5.79 14.07
CA ASN A 53 13.35 -6.25 14.40
C ASN A 53 13.74 -5.85 15.83
N GLU A 54 13.37 -4.63 16.27
CA GLU A 54 13.56 -4.18 17.65
C GLU A 54 12.88 -5.11 18.67
N ILE A 55 11.67 -5.61 18.37
CA ILE A 55 10.97 -6.60 19.23
C ILE A 55 11.71 -7.93 19.31
N VAL A 56 12.26 -8.40 18.19
CA VAL A 56 13.01 -9.68 18.13
C VAL A 56 14.34 -9.58 18.87
N ASP A 57 14.96 -8.40 18.88
CA ASP A 57 16.26 -8.14 19.52
C ASP A 57 16.14 -7.85 21.02
N ILE A 58 14.93 -7.57 21.54
CA ILE A 58 14.69 -7.42 22.97
C ILE A 58 14.94 -8.79 23.66
N LYS A 59 16.06 -8.87 24.38
CA LYS A 59 16.43 -10.03 25.21
C LYS A 59 15.49 -10.17 26.41
N THR A 60 15.12 -11.41 26.70
CA THR A 60 14.26 -11.82 27.82
C THR A 60 14.89 -11.53 29.19
N ASP A 61 14.71 -10.32 29.72
CA ASP A 61 15.03 -9.95 31.11
C ASP A 61 13.83 -9.24 31.77
N ILE A 62 13.78 -9.08 33.10
CA ILE A 62 12.55 -8.61 33.78
C ILE A 62 12.21 -7.13 33.46
N GLU A 63 13.20 -6.28 33.14
CA GLU A 63 12.99 -4.93 32.58
C GLU A 63 12.45 -4.95 31.13
N SER A 64 12.56 -6.11 30.46
CA SER A 64 12.03 -6.36 29.12
C SER A 64 10.52 -6.31 29.05
N ASN A 65 9.77 -6.58 30.14
CA ASN A 65 8.31 -6.66 30.03
C ASN A 65 7.68 -5.32 29.66
N LYS A 66 8.17 -4.21 30.24
CA LYS A 66 7.68 -2.87 29.91
C LYS A 66 8.18 -2.39 28.55
N ALA A 67 9.43 -2.70 28.21
CA ALA A 67 9.99 -2.43 26.89
C ALA A 67 9.29 -3.25 25.79
N MET A 68 8.82 -4.45 26.11
CA MET A 68 8.07 -5.34 25.23
C MET A 68 6.65 -4.83 25.03
N GLU A 69 5.96 -4.38 26.08
CA GLU A 69 4.66 -3.68 25.95
C GLU A 69 4.76 -2.44 25.07
N ASP A 70 5.73 -1.55 25.34
CA ASP A 70 5.94 -0.32 24.55
C ASP A 70 6.26 -0.64 23.08
N ALA A 71 7.02 -1.73 22.83
CA ALA A 71 7.35 -2.16 21.48
C ALA A 71 6.13 -2.78 20.76
N PHE A 72 5.27 -3.53 21.46
CA PHE A 72 4.01 -4.04 20.93
C PHE A 72 3.03 -2.92 20.57
N GLU A 73 2.91 -1.89 21.41
CA GLU A 73 2.09 -0.71 21.09
C GLU A 73 2.62 0.03 19.85
N LYS A 74 3.94 0.21 19.76
CA LYS A 74 4.58 0.79 18.56
C LYS A 74 4.31 -0.04 17.32
N LEU A 75 4.40 -1.37 17.42
CA LEU A 75 4.10 -2.27 16.30
C LEU A 75 2.64 -2.16 15.88
N GLY A 76 1.71 -2.17 16.83
CA GLY A 76 0.28 -1.99 16.55
C GLY A 76 0.03 -0.68 15.81
N ARG A 77 0.61 0.42 16.30
CA ARG A 77 0.48 1.74 15.68
C ARG A 77 1.09 1.80 14.27
N ALA A 78 2.29 1.23 14.09
CA ALA A 78 2.93 1.17 12.77
C ALA A 78 2.12 0.34 11.78
N THR A 79 1.50 -0.75 12.25
CA THR A 79 0.65 -1.63 11.43
C THR A 79 -0.62 -0.91 10.98
N VAL A 80 -1.33 -0.28 11.91
CA VAL A 80 -2.53 0.52 11.59
C VAL A 80 -2.17 1.64 10.62
N ASN A 81 -1.09 2.38 10.88
CA ASN A 81 -0.63 3.44 9.98
C ASN A 81 -0.32 2.94 8.57
N LEU A 82 0.30 1.77 8.44
CA LEU A 82 0.59 1.16 7.13
C LEU A 82 -0.71 0.77 6.43
N PHE A 83 -1.66 0.20 7.15
CA PHE A 83 -2.93 -0.24 6.57
C PHE A 83 -3.78 0.94 6.15
N GLU A 84 -3.85 2.01 6.96
CA GLU A 84 -4.53 3.24 6.57
C GLU A 84 -3.93 3.86 5.31
N ALA A 85 -2.63 3.66 5.07
CA ALA A 85 -1.99 4.14 3.85
C ALA A 85 -2.33 3.32 2.61
N VAL A 86 -2.72 2.06 2.78
CA VAL A 86 -3.04 1.11 1.70
C VAL A 86 -4.55 1.05 1.45
N PHE A 87 -5.32 0.80 2.50
CA PHE A 87 -6.76 0.55 2.47
C PHE A 87 -7.58 1.82 2.78
N GLY A 88 -7.00 2.81 3.47
CA GLY A 88 -7.73 3.96 3.99
C GLY A 88 -8.28 3.71 5.41
N THR A 89 -8.75 4.78 6.07
CA THR A 89 -9.12 4.74 7.49
C THR A 89 -10.33 3.87 7.79
N GLU A 90 -11.40 3.93 6.96
CA GLU A 90 -12.62 3.13 7.18
C GLU A 90 -12.34 1.63 7.03
N ASP A 91 -11.67 1.24 5.95
CA ASP A 91 -11.36 -0.16 5.66
C ASP A 91 -10.33 -0.73 6.66
N THR A 92 -9.40 0.09 7.15
CA THR A 92 -8.49 -0.33 8.21
C THR A 92 -9.24 -0.64 9.51
N GLY A 93 -10.24 0.17 9.89
CA GLY A 93 -11.08 -0.11 11.05
C GLY A 93 -11.78 -1.48 10.94
N ILE A 94 -12.32 -1.79 9.76
CA ILE A 94 -12.96 -3.09 9.48
C ILE A 94 -11.97 -4.25 9.65
N ILE A 95 -10.74 -4.11 9.16
CA ILE A 95 -9.71 -5.14 9.29
C ILE A 95 -9.31 -5.31 10.77
N VAL A 96 -9.11 -4.21 11.50
CA VAL A 96 -8.76 -4.25 12.93
C VAL A 96 -9.86 -4.91 13.77
N ASP A 97 -11.12 -4.59 13.48
CA ASP A 97 -12.29 -5.18 14.14
C ASP A 97 -12.41 -6.67 13.83
N PHE A 98 -12.17 -7.08 12.58
CA PHE A 98 -12.19 -8.49 12.15
C PHE A 98 -11.16 -9.34 12.90
N TYR A 99 -9.96 -8.82 13.12
CA TYR A 99 -8.92 -9.51 13.89
C TYR A 99 -9.03 -9.28 15.41
N GLU A 100 -10.09 -8.63 15.91
CA GLU A 100 -10.30 -8.37 17.35
C GLU A 100 -9.07 -7.74 18.05
N ASN A 101 -8.42 -6.75 17.41
CA ASN A 101 -7.17 -6.13 17.89
C ASN A 101 -5.96 -7.10 18.01
N ARG A 102 -6.00 -8.29 17.39
CA ARG A 102 -4.84 -9.20 17.30
C ARG A 102 -3.84 -8.71 16.25
N TYR A 103 -3.09 -7.66 16.59
CA TYR A 103 -2.13 -7.01 15.69
C TYR A 103 -1.09 -7.96 15.09
N LEU A 104 -0.63 -8.98 15.83
CA LEU A 104 0.36 -9.95 15.33
C LEU A 104 -0.18 -10.84 14.22
N GLU A 105 -1.38 -11.38 14.41
CA GLU A 105 -2.06 -12.23 13.44
C GLU A 105 -2.41 -11.42 12.19
N MET A 106 -3.01 -10.24 12.40
CA MET A 106 -3.33 -9.28 11.35
C MET A 106 -2.09 -8.89 10.54
N THR A 107 -0.96 -8.57 11.20
CA THR A 107 0.29 -8.25 10.51
C THR A 107 0.77 -9.43 9.68
N LYS A 108 0.70 -10.65 10.23
CA LYS A 108 1.19 -11.86 9.54
C LYS A 108 0.40 -12.16 8.26
N GLU A 109 -0.92 -12.01 8.29
CA GLU A 109 -1.79 -12.36 7.16
C GLU A 109 -1.93 -11.23 6.12
N VAL A 110 -1.96 -9.96 6.56
CA VAL A 110 -2.16 -8.81 5.65
C VAL A 110 -0.86 -8.31 5.03
N THR A 111 0.28 -8.41 5.73
CA THR A 111 1.59 -7.95 5.19
C THR A 111 1.97 -8.61 3.86
N PRO A 112 1.76 -9.93 3.65
CA PRO A 112 1.97 -10.56 2.35
C PRO A 112 1.20 -9.93 1.20
N PHE A 113 -0.05 -9.51 1.42
CA PHE A 113 -0.84 -8.82 0.39
C PHE A 113 -0.21 -7.48 0.03
N ILE A 114 0.20 -6.69 1.03
CA ILE A 114 0.83 -5.39 0.79
C ILE A 114 2.16 -5.55 0.02
N THR A 115 2.98 -6.50 0.44
CA THR A 115 4.34 -6.70 -0.11
C THR A 115 4.36 -7.41 -1.46
N LYS A 116 3.47 -8.39 -1.67
CA LYS A 116 3.46 -9.25 -2.87
C LYS A 116 2.46 -8.82 -3.93
N VAL A 117 1.42 -8.07 -3.56
CA VAL A 117 0.36 -7.64 -4.49
C VAL A 117 0.39 -6.12 -4.67
N VAL A 118 0.17 -5.36 -3.59
CA VAL A 118 0.01 -3.90 -3.64
C VAL A 118 1.27 -3.19 -4.14
N ILE A 119 2.45 -3.46 -3.55
CA ILE A 119 3.70 -2.81 -3.93
C ILE A 119 4.10 -3.10 -5.39
N PRO A 120 4.13 -4.37 -5.85
CA PRO A 120 4.43 -4.67 -7.26
C PRO A 120 3.44 -4.00 -8.21
N ARG A 121 2.14 -4.03 -7.89
CA ARG A 121 1.11 -3.44 -8.74
C ARG A 121 1.24 -1.94 -8.86
N LEU A 122 1.48 -1.25 -7.75
CA LEU A 122 1.73 0.19 -7.78
C LEU A 122 2.97 0.57 -8.61
N ARG A 123 4.03 -0.25 -8.60
CA ARG A 123 5.22 -0.03 -9.43
C ARG A 123 4.90 -0.16 -10.92
N GLU A 124 4.07 -1.13 -11.29
CA GLU A 124 3.60 -1.28 -12.68
C GLU A 124 2.82 -0.05 -13.13
N ILE A 125 1.87 0.42 -12.31
CA ILE A 125 1.05 1.59 -12.63
C ILE A 125 1.90 2.84 -12.77
N ALA A 126 2.86 3.07 -11.86
CA ALA A 126 3.79 4.19 -11.95
C ALA A 126 4.64 4.14 -13.24
N ALA A 127 5.08 2.95 -13.65
CA ALA A 127 5.82 2.76 -14.89
C ALA A 127 4.93 3.01 -16.13
N GLU A 128 3.68 2.54 -16.12
CA GLU A 128 2.70 2.79 -17.18
C GLU A 128 2.36 4.29 -17.29
N ASN A 129 2.12 4.97 -16.18
CA ASN A 129 1.85 6.41 -16.15
C ASN A 129 3.02 7.21 -16.72
N LYS A 130 4.25 6.91 -16.29
CA LYS A 130 5.46 7.56 -16.82
C LYS A 130 5.60 7.36 -18.32
N ARG A 131 5.33 6.14 -18.81
CA ARG A 131 5.38 5.83 -20.24
C ARG A 131 4.29 6.56 -21.02
N ALA A 132 3.06 6.61 -20.53
CA ALA A 132 1.95 7.31 -21.17
C ALA A 132 2.23 8.82 -21.29
N VAL A 133 2.82 9.42 -20.26
CA VAL A 133 3.26 10.83 -20.28
C VAL A 133 4.33 11.03 -21.36
N LEU A 134 5.39 10.23 -21.38
CA LEU A 134 6.47 10.32 -22.39
C LEU A 134 5.96 10.11 -23.83
N GLU A 135 5.07 9.15 -24.07
CA GLU A 135 4.44 8.93 -25.38
C GLU A 135 3.60 10.14 -25.84
N SER A 136 2.95 10.83 -24.91
CA SER A 136 2.18 12.05 -25.22
C SER A 136 3.07 13.23 -25.63
N TYR A 137 4.28 13.33 -25.07
CA TYR A 137 5.28 14.33 -25.46
C TYR A 137 5.91 14.00 -26.82
N ASN A 138 6.30 12.74 -27.06
CA ASN A 138 6.90 12.32 -28.35
C ASN A 138 5.94 12.46 -29.54
N ARG A 139 4.61 12.27 -29.34
CA ARG A 139 3.61 12.53 -30.40
C ARG A 139 3.50 14.01 -30.78
N LYS A 140 3.80 14.94 -29.87
CA LYS A 140 3.78 16.38 -30.18
C LYS A 140 5.02 16.83 -30.94
N GLU A 141 6.20 16.26 -30.65
CA GLU A 141 7.43 16.59 -31.39
C GLU A 141 7.43 16.08 -32.84
N SER A 142 6.86 14.89 -33.10
CA SER A 142 6.74 14.33 -34.46
C SER A 142 5.93 15.21 -35.43
N LYS A 143 4.93 15.97 -34.94
CA LYS A 143 4.12 16.87 -35.77
C LYS A 143 4.76 18.24 -36.02
N GLY A 144 5.78 18.61 -35.25
CA GLY A 144 6.51 19.88 -35.43
C GLY A 144 7.60 19.84 -36.52
N LEU A 145 8.11 18.65 -36.84
CA LEU A 145 9.29 18.48 -37.72
C LEU A 145 8.96 18.15 -39.19
N SER A 146 7.70 17.86 -39.54
CA SER A 146 7.30 17.52 -40.91
C SER A 146 6.83 18.72 -41.76
N GLY A 147 6.78 19.94 -41.20
CA GLY A 147 6.25 21.13 -41.88
C GLY A 147 7.27 22.05 -42.55
N ARG A 148 8.56 21.69 -42.58
CA ARG A 148 9.65 22.57 -43.08
C ARG A 148 10.38 21.98 -44.28
N LYS A 149 9.64 21.58 -45.32
CA LYS A 149 10.20 21.35 -46.67
C LYS A 149 9.17 21.71 -47.75
N LYS A 150 9.11 22.99 -48.11
CA LYS A 150 9.35 23.55 -49.45
C LYS A 150 8.84 24.98 -49.53
#